data_AF-A0A5A5RJL9-F1
#
_entry.id   AF-A0A5A5RJL9-F1
#
_cell.length_a   1.000
_cell.length_b   1.000
_cell.length_c   1.000
_cell.angle_alpha   90.00
_cell.angle_beta   90.00
_cell.angle_gamma   90.00
#
_symmetry.space_group_name_H-M   'P 1'
#
loop_
_entity.id
_entity.type
_entity.pdbx_description
1 polymer ?
#
loop_
_entity_poly.entity_id
_entity_poly.type
_entity_poly.pdbx_seq_one_letter_code
_entity_poly.pdbx_strand_id
1 'polypeptide(L)' 'MAEIELSVLNRQCLNRRISDKETLIQEVEAWEQQRNQSSSPVDWQFTTEDARIKLTKLYPSILT' A
#
# COMPACT_ATOMS: atom_id res chain seq x y z
N MET A 1 -2.30 -2.54 -4.83
CA MET A 1 -2.17 -1.23 -4.14
C MET A 1 -1.87 -1.41 -2.66
N ALA A 2 -2.70 -2.16 -1.91
CA ALA A 2 -2.44 -2.46 -0.49
C ALA A 2 -1.07 -3.12 -0.24
N GLU A 3 -0.61 -4.00 -1.13
CA GLU A 3 0.69 -4.68 -0.99
C GLU A 3 1.91 -3.74 -1.04
N ILE A 4 1.84 -2.65 -1.82
CA ILE A 4 2.94 -1.66 -1.92
C ILE A 4 3.04 -0.91 -0.60
N GLU A 5 1.92 -0.43 -0.07
CA GLU A 5 1.87 0.26 1.22
C GLU A 5 2.30 -0.66 2.36
N LEU A 6 1.89 -1.94 2.35
CA LEU A 6 2.37 -2.94 3.31
C LEU A 6 3.88 -3.15 3.24
N SER A 7 4.47 -3.19 2.03
CA SER A 7 5.92 -3.29 1.90
C SER A 7 6.63 -2.05 2.45
N VAL A 8 6.05 -0.86 2.33
CA VAL A 8 6.67 0.37 2.84
C VAL A 8 6.51 0.46 4.36
N LEU A 9 5.33 0.15 4.89
CA LEU A 9 5.11 0.00 6.34
C LEU A 9 6.12 -0.97 6.94
N ASN A 10 6.35 -2.11 6.29
CA ASN A 10 7.31 -3.10 6.78
C ASN A 10 8.76 -2.57 6.82
N ARG A 11 9.16 -1.75 5.84
CA ARG A 11 10.52 -1.19 5.78
C ARG A 11 10.71 0.00 6.73
N GLN A 12 9.66 0.80 6.94
CA GLN A 12 9.75 2.06 7.67
C GLN A 12 9.35 1.96 9.14
N CYS A 13 8.35 1.13 9.47
CA CYS A 13 7.79 1.01 10.81
C CYS A 13 8.08 -0.37 11.43
N LEU A 14 7.91 -1.45 10.67
CA LEU A 14 7.98 -2.83 11.18
C LEU A 14 9.35 -3.51 10.95
N ASN A 15 10.40 -2.74 10.66
CA ASN A 15 11.76 -3.27 10.42
C ASN A 15 12.46 -3.76 11.70
N ARG A 16 11.74 -3.80 12.81
CA ARG A 16 12.19 -4.19 14.15
C ARG A 16 11.14 -5.08 14.81
N ARG A 17 11.57 -5.88 15.78
CA ARG A 17 10.65 -6.65 16.62
C ARG A 17 9.88 -5.71 17.55
N ILE A 18 8.56 -5.81 17.54
CA ILE A 18 7.66 -5.18 18.51
C ILE A 18 7.02 -6.30 19.33
N SER A 19 7.21 -6.25 20.64
CA SER A 19 6.91 -7.37 21.54
C SER A 19 5.44 -7.47 21.93
N ASP A 20 4.75 -6.34 21.94
CA ASP A 20 3.38 -6.20 22.42
C ASP A 20 2.46 -5.62 21.35
N LYS A 21 1.21 -6.07 21.37
CA LYS A 21 0.22 -5.70 20.36
C LYS A 21 -0.18 -4.23 20.46
N GLU A 22 -0.20 -3.67 21.66
CA GLU A 22 -0.66 -2.30 21.89
C GLU A 22 0.32 -1.28 21.28
N THR A 23 1.61 -1.45 21.54
CA THR A 23 2.69 -0.66 20.91
C THR A 23 2.70 -0.85 19.40
N LEU A 24 2.47 -2.08 18.90
CA LEU A 24 2.36 -2.30 17.47
C LEU A 24 1.24 -1.45 16.83
N ILE A 25 0.07 -1.40 17.48
CA ILE A 25 -1.06 -0.59 16.99
C ILE A 25 -0.69 0.89 17.00
N GLN A 26 -0.14 1.40 18.11
CA GLN A 26 0.22 2.82 18.25
C GLN A 26 1.26 3.25 17.19
N GLU A 27 2.27 2.41 16.94
CA GLU A 27 3.31 2.69 15.95
C GLU A 27 2.76 2.70 14.52
N VAL A 28 1.87 1.76 14.20
CA VAL A 28 1.21 1.70 12.87
C VAL A 28 0.28 2.90 12.67
N GLU A 29 -0.50 3.28 13.68
CA GLU A 29 -1.39 4.46 13.62
C GLU A 29 -0.59 5.76 13.45
N ALA A 30 0.49 5.92 14.21
CA ALA A 30 1.36 7.09 14.08
C ALA A 30 2.02 7.16 12.70
N TRP A 31 2.52 6.03 12.19
CA TRP A 31 3.07 5.94 10.84
C TRP A 31 2.02 6.24 9.77
N GLU A 32 0.81 5.70 9.89
CA GLU A 32 -0.29 5.93 8.95
C GLU A 32 -0.67 7.41 8.91
N GLN A 33 -0.80 8.07 10.06
CA GLN A 33 -1.09 9.51 10.11
C GLN A 33 0.00 10.33 9.43
N GLN A 34 1.27 10.04 9.71
CA GLN A 34 2.39 10.72 9.07
C GLN A 34 2.39 10.49 7.55
N ARG A 35 2.17 9.24 7.12
CA ARG A 35 2.11 8.83 5.71
C ARG A 35 0.99 9.53 4.97
N ASN A 36 -0.19 9.63 5.58
CA ASN A 36 -1.35 10.30 5.00
C ASN A 36 -1.18 11.82 4.94
N GLN A 37 -0.45 12.41 5.90
CA GLN A 37 -0.11 13.84 5.88
C GLN A 37 0.99 14.16 4.86
N SER A 38 2.00 13.29 4.74
CA SER A 38 3.00 13.37 3.69
C SER A 38 2.34 12.92 2.39
N SER A 39 1.67 13.81 1.67
CA SER A 39 1.03 13.50 0.39
C SER A 39 2.06 13.05 -0.66
N SER A 40 2.49 11.79 -0.56
CA SER A 40 3.38 11.07 -1.46
C SER A 40 2.52 10.07 -2.24
N PRO A 41 1.65 10.57 -3.15
CA PRO A 41 0.86 9.69 -3.98
C PRO A 41 1.80 8.80 -4.78
N VAL A 42 1.41 7.53 -4.92
CA VAL A 42 2.08 6.64 -5.86
C VAL A 42 1.96 7.25 -7.26
N ASP A 43 3.10 7.49 -7.90
CA ASP A 43 3.15 8.00 -9.27
C ASP A 43 2.82 6.85 -10.24
N TRP A 44 1.53 6.72 -10.53
CA TRP A 44 1.02 5.67 -11.42
C TRP A 44 1.37 5.99 -12.87
N GLN A 45 2.17 5.14 -13.50
CA GLN A 45 2.62 5.28 -14.88
C GLN A 45 1.55 4.93 -15.93
N PHE A 46 0.38 4.46 -15.50
CA PHE A 46 -0.74 4.12 -16.38
C PHE A 46 -2.05 4.19 -15.60
N THR A 47 -3.13 4.55 -16.28
CA THR A 47 -4.46 4.57 -15.68
C THR A 47 -5.00 3.15 -15.48
N THR A 48 -6.03 2.98 -14.64
CA THR A 48 -6.70 1.69 -14.48
C THR A 48 -7.24 1.14 -15.80
N GLU A 49 -7.72 2.02 -16.70
CA GLU A 49 -8.19 1.66 -18.02
C GLU A 49 -7.04 1.11 -18.89
N ASP A 50 -5.92 1.83 -18.94
CA ASP A 50 -4.72 1.42 -19.67
C ASP A 50 -4.15 0.09 -19.12
N ALA A 51 -4.21 -0.11 -17.80
CA ALA A 51 -3.80 -1.35 -17.16
C ALA A 51 -4.62 -2.55 -17.64
N ARG A 52 -5.94 -2.41 -17.77
CA ARG A 52 -6.82 -3.48 -18.26
C ARG A 52 -6.53 -3.86 -19.71
N ILE A 53 -6.16 -2.87 -20.52
CA ILE A 53 -5.78 -3.10 -21.91
C ILE A 53 -4.40 -3.76 -22.00
N LYS A 54 -3.38 -3.27 -21.27
CA LYS A 54 -2.01 -3.81 -21.33
C LYS A 54 -1.82 -5.15 -20.61
N LEU A 55 -2.56 -5.37 -19.52
CA LEU A 55 -2.47 -6.55 -18.66
C LEU A 55 -3.70 -7.45 -18.80
N THR A 56 -4.29 -7.54 -19.99
CA THR A 56 -5.54 -8.27 -20.25
C THR A 56 -5.50 -9.72 -19.75
N LYS A 57 -4.32 -10.35 -19.75
CA LYS A 57 -4.13 -11.72 -19.28
C LYS A 57 -4.24 -11.89 -17.76
N LEU A 58 -4.04 -10.82 -17.00
CA LEU A 58 -4.09 -10.80 -15.53
C LEU A 58 -5.47 -10.40 -14.99
N TYR A 59 -6.27 -9.69 -15.79
CA TYR A 59 -7.59 -9.25 -15.39
C TYR A 59 -8.67 -10.21 -15.93
N PRO A 60 -9.62 -10.65 -15.10
CA PRO A 60 -10.74 -11.45 -15.58
C PRO A 60 -11.59 -10.61 -16.54
N SER A 61 -12.08 -11.24 -17.61
CA SER A 61 -13.08 -10.63 -18.50
C SER A 61 -14.35 -10.42 -17.69
N ILE A 62 -14.59 -9.19 -17.27
CA ILE A 62 -15.84 -8.81 -16.60
C ILE A 62 -16.90 -8.76 -17.71
N LEU A 63 -17.61 -9.88 -17.88
CA LEU A 63 -18.84 -9.91 -18.68
C LEU A 63 -19.92 -9.20 -17.84
N THR A 64 -20.31 -8.01 -18.28
CA THR A 64 -21.46 -7.28 -17.75
C THR A 64 -22.75 -7.81 -18.39
#